data_AF-A8URT8-F1
#
_entry.id   AF-A8URT8-F1
#
_cell.length_a   1.000
_cell.length_b   1.000
_cell.length_c   1.000
_cell.angle_alpha   90.00
_cell.angle_beta   90.00
_cell.angle_gamma   90.00
#
_symmetry.space_group_name_H-M   'P 1'
#
loop_
_entity.id
_entity.type
_entity.pdbx_description
1 polymer ?
#
loop_
_entity_poly.entity_id
_entity_poly.type
_entity_poly.pdbx_seq_one_letter_code
_entity_poly.pdbx_strand_id
1 'polypeptide(L)'
;MTEAEYKQKLGRFFGDLLFRYRIAKSVKAQMDRYLASDFNLVSLLAPGEETISRLIALLLEPDGVHGQGKVFLEKFVEILRKNLKKRGVENPMEDVGEFCNAKVETEHSTDKGGRVDIFIDLPNFVIGIENKIRARDQKDQLKNYNEYLKNKRESYLLIFLTCDGREPSEWSIPKGERAELEKSGKLITLSYGEFLKSWLKECLKECEADKVRWFIRDFISWIEENCKEVSDDGQKEDN
;
A
#
# COMPACT_ATOMS: atom_id res chain seq x y z
N MET A 1 34.46 -38.09 -13.69
CA MET A 1 34.76 -36.76 -14.27
C MET A 1 36.01 -36.24 -13.59
N THR A 2 37.06 -35.96 -14.34
CA THR A 2 38.32 -35.48 -13.78
C THR A 2 38.19 -34.01 -13.37
N GLU A 3 39.05 -33.56 -12.45
CA GLU A 3 39.07 -32.15 -12.02
C GLU A 3 39.27 -31.18 -13.21
N ALA A 4 40.05 -31.60 -14.22
CA ALA A 4 40.27 -30.85 -15.45
C ALA A 4 39.00 -30.74 -16.31
N GLU A 5 38.23 -31.82 -16.46
CA GLU A 5 36.95 -31.81 -17.18
C GLU A 5 35.91 -30.92 -16.49
N TYR A 6 35.89 -30.91 -15.15
CA TYR A 6 35.00 -30.06 -14.37
C TYR A 6 35.35 -28.57 -14.53
N LYS A 7 36.64 -28.22 -14.41
CA LYS A 7 37.14 -26.85 -14.66
C LYS A 7 36.81 -26.35 -16.07
N GLN A 8 36.94 -27.22 -17.07
CA GLN A 8 36.60 -26.88 -18.46
C GLN A 8 35.08 -26.62 -18.64
N LYS A 9 34.22 -27.46 -18.05
CA LYS A 9 32.76 -27.27 -18.09
C LYS A 9 32.34 -25.97 -17.40
N LEU A 10 32.89 -25.68 -16.22
CA LEU A 10 32.66 -24.43 -15.50
C LEU A 10 33.11 -23.22 -16.34
N GLY A 11 34.29 -23.29 -16.97
CA GLY A 11 34.80 -22.22 -17.83
C GLY A 11 33.88 -21.91 -19.01
N ARG A 12 33.32 -22.95 -19.67
CA ARG A 12 32.34 -22.75 -20.75
C ARG A 12 31.03 -22.15 -20.23
N PHE A 13 30.50 -22.68 -19.13
CA PHE A 13 29.27 -22.18 -18.52
C PHE A 13 29.38 -20.69 -18.14
N PHE A 14 30.44 -20.31 -17.41
CA PHE A 14 30.65 -18.92 -17.02
C PHE A 14 31.00 -18.03 -18.23
N GLY A 15 31.69 -18.56 -19.24
CA GLY A 15 31.95 -17.84 -20.49
C GLY A 15 30.66 -17.44 -21.20
N ASP A 16 29.75 -18.41 -21.40
CA ASP A 16 28.44 -18.17 -22.03
C ASP A 16 27.58 -17.23 -21.19
N LEU A 17 27.56 -17.42 -19.86
CA LEU A 17 26.82 -16.54 -18.94
C LEU A 17 27.35 -15.11 -18.99
N LEU A 18 28.67 -14.92 -18.98
CA LEU A 18 29.30 -13.60 -19.08
C LEU A 18 29.00 -12.94 -20.44
N PHE A 19 29.00 -13.70 -21.53
CA PHE A 19 28.63 -13.19 -22.84
C PHE A 19 27.18 -12.70 -22.87
N ARG A 20 26.23 -13.53 -22.41
CA ARG A 20 24.81 -13.15 -22.32
C ARG A 20 24.60 -11.95 -21.41
N TYR A 21 25.28 -11.92 -20.26
CA TYR A 21 25.24 -10.80 -19.33
C TYR A 21 25.75 -9.50 -19.97
N ARG A 22 26.85 -9.55 -20.73
CA ARG A 22 27.39 -8.38 -21.43
C ARG A 22 26.42 -7.87 -22.50
N ILE A 23 25.79 -8.76 -23.26
CA ILE A 23 24.75 -8.38 -24.23
C ILE A 23 23.59 -7.71 -23.50
N ALA A 24 23.03 -8.37 -22.47
CA ALA A 24 21.91 -7.83 -21.71
C ALA A 24 22.24 -6.45 -21.11
N LYS A 25 23.44 -6.30 -20.54
CA LYS A 25 23.92 -5.02 -19.99
C LYS A 25 24.06 -3.93 -21.06
N SER A 26 24.56 -4.27 -22.24
CA SER A 26 24.70 -3.31 -23.36
C SER A 26 23.35 -2.86 -23.90
N VAL A 27 22.42 -3.81 -24.10
CA VAL A 27 21.05 -3.52 -24.54
C VAL A 27 20.34 -2.64 -23.51
N LYS A 28 20.41 -3.01 -22.23
CA LYS A 28 19.86 -2.21 -21.12
C LYS A 28 20.39 -0.79 -21.12
N ALA A 29 21.72 -0.62 -21.18
CA ALA A 29 22.34 0.72 -21.19
C ALA A 29 21.88 1.60 -22.38
N GLN A 30 21.60 1.01 -23.54
CA GLN A 30 21.09 1.76 -24.68
C GLN A 30 19.63 2.17 -24.51
N MET A 31 18.80 1.27 -24.00
CA MET A 31 17.37 1.50 -23.75
C MET A 31 17.14 2.47 -22.58
N ASP A 32 17.97 2.40 -21.54
CA ASP A 32 17.86 3.25 -20.35
C ASP A 32 18.06 4.73 -20.62
N ARG A 33 18.69 5.10 -21.74
CA ARG A 33 18.73 6.50 -22.18
C ARG A 33 17.34 7.10 -22.41
N TYR A 34 16.33 6.26 -22.68
CA TYR A 34 14.95 6.68 -22.93
C TYR A 34 13.99 6.23 -21.83
N LEU A 35 14.24 5.05 -21.24
CA LEU A 35 13.32 4.44 -20.27
C LEU A 35 13.72 4.71 -18.82
N ALA A 36 15.01 4.95 -18.56
CA ALA A 36 15.57 5.06 -17.22
C ALA A 36 15.07 3.93 -16.28
N SER A 37 15.20 2.66 -16.68
CA SER A 37 14.49 1.55 -16.02
C SER A 37 14.87 1.29 -14.55
N ASP A 38 16.00 1.81 -14.08
CA ASP A 38 16.41 1.73 -12.67
C ASP A 38 16.07 3.01 -11.87
N PHE A 39 15.57 4.06 -12.54
CA PHE A 39 15.23 5.33 -11.90
C PHE A 39 13.79 5.28 -11.39
N ASN A 40 13.62 5.45 -10.08
CA ASN A 40 12.31 5.48 -9.43
C ASN A 40 12.32 6.52 -8.30
N LEU A 41 11.44 7.53 -8.38
CA LEU A 41 11.36 8.62 -7.41
C LEU A 41 11.02 8.14 -6.00
N VAL A 42 10.16 7.13 -5.86
CA VAL A 42 9.79 6.58 -4.55
C VAL A 42 10.97 5.86 -3.92
N SER A 43 11.71 5.06 -4.70
CA SER A 43 12.93 4.39 -4.23
C SER A 43 14.01 5.36 -3.74
N LEU A 44 14.15 6.53 -4.38
CA LEU A 44 15.11 7.56 -3.97
C LEU A 44 14.80 8.18 -2.61
N LEU A 45 13.55 8.12 -2.14
CA LEU A 45 13.15 8.60 -0.82
C LEU A 45 13.50 7.62 0.31
N ALA A 46 14.08 6.46 -0.02
CA ALA A 46 14.39 5.37 0.92
C ALA A 46 13.21 5.07 1.87
N PRO A 47 12.03 4.73 1.32
CA PRO A 47 10.78 4.90 2.03
C PRO A 47 10.62 3.88 3.17
N GLY A 48 10.48 4.40 4.39
CA GLY A 48 9.89 3.68 5.52
C GLY A 48 8.36 3.82 5.55
N GLU A 49 7.73 3.22 6.56
CA GLU A 49 6.27 3.27 6.76
C GLU A 49 5.75 4.71 6.81
N GLU A 50 6.41 5.58 7.59
CA GLU A 50 6.08 7.01 7.67
C GLU A 50 6.19 7.73 6.31
N THR A 51 7.22 7.41 5.52
CA THR A 51 7.40 8.04 4.19
C THR A 51 6.27 7.64 3.26
N ILE A 52 5.91 6.35 3.21
CA ILE A 52 4.79 5.90 2.40
C ILE A 52 3.47 6.48 2.88
N SER A 53 3.25 6.57 4.19
CA SER A 53 2.05 7.22 4.74
C SER A 53 1.91 8.66 4.25
N ARG A 54 3.03 9.41 4.24
CA ARG A 54 3.08 10.77 3.68
C ARG A 54 2.82 10.82 2.18
N LEU A 55 3.32 9.87 1.39
CA LEU A 55 3.06 9.82 -0.05
C LEU A 55 1.59 9.48 -0.36
N ILE A 56 0.98 8.56 0.39
CA ILE A 56 -0.45 8.24 0.27
C ILE A 56 -1.28 9.46 0.66
N ALA A 57 -0.98 10.09 1.81
CA ALA A 57 -1.67 11.30 2.27
C ALA A 57 -1.55 12.46 1.27
N LEU A 58 -0.35 12.65 0.68
CA LEU A 58 -0.12 13.66 -0.35
C LEU A 58 -1.06 13.51 -1.53
N LEU A 59 -1.39 12.28 -1.94
CA LEU A 59 -2.33 12.03 -3.05
C LEU A 59 -3.80 12.06 -2.61
N LEU A 60 -4.09 11.87 -1.32
CA LEU A 60 -5.47 11.89 -0.81
C LEU A 60 -5.98 13.30 -0.49
N GLU A 61 -5.08 14.24 -0.22
CA GLU A 61 -5.41 15.62 0.19
C GLU A 61 -6.02 16.42 -0.99
N PRO A 62 -7.33 16.73 -1.00
CA PRO A 62 -7.97 17.37 -2.16
C PRO A 62 -7.36 18.72 -2.55
N ASP A 63 -6.93 19.50 -1.56
CA ASP A 63 -6.28 20.81 -1.76
C ASP A 63 -4.74 20.67 -1.76
N GLY A 64 -4.24 19.47 -2.03
CA GLY A 64 -2.84 19.11 -1.98
C GLY A 64 -2.02 19.62 -3.16
N VAL A 65 -0.70 19.56 -3.01
CA VAL A 65 0.28 20.06 -4.00
C VAL A 65 0.25 19.33 -5.35
N HIS A 66 -0.44 18.19 -5.45
CA HIS A 66 -0.65 17.51 -6.72
C HIS A 66 -1.66 18.24 -7.62
N GLY A 67 -2.52 19.10 -7.07
CA GLY A 67 -3.41 19.99 -7.82
C GLY A 67 -4.44 19.26 -8.69
N GLN A 68 -4.88 18.06 -8.28
CA GLN A 68 -5.90 17.29 -9.01
C GLN A 68 -7.28 17.37 -8.33
N GLY A 69 -7.43 18.28 -7.35
CA GLY A 69 -8.63 18.39 -6.54
C GLY A 69 -8.94 17.08 -5.80
N LYS A 70 -10.23 16.87 -5.54
CA LYS A 70 -10.76 15.69 -4.84
C LYS A 70 -10.75 14.38 -5.63
N VAL A 71 -10.33 14.37 -6.89
CA VAL A 71 -10.48 13.21 -7.80
C VAL A 71 -9.82 11.96 -7.24
N PHE A 72 -8.62 12.07 -6.66
CA PHE A 72 -7.92 10.92 -6.10
C PHE A 72 -8.59 10.36 -4.85
N LEU A 73 -9.11 11.23 -3.98
CA LEU A 73 -9.90 10.81 -2.80
C LEU A 73 -11.23 10.18 -3.21
N GLU A 74 -11.91 10.73 -4.22
CA GLU A 74 -13.14 10.14 -4.78
C GLU A 74 -12.89 8.71 -5.28
N LYS A 75 -11.81 8.49 -6.04
CA LYS A 75 -11.41 7.15 -6.49
C LYS A 75 -11.02 6.22 -5.34
N PHE A 76 -10.36 6.74 -4.31
CA PHE A 76 -10.00 5.96 -3.11
C PHE A 76 -11.25 5.38 -2.46
N VAL A 77 -12.24 6.25 -2.20
CA VAL A 77 -13.51 5.84 -1.59
C VAL A 77 -14.33 4.93 -2.49
N GLU A 78 -14.35 5.16 -3.81
CA GLU A 78 -15.01 4.27 -4.76
C GLU A 78 -14.47 2.84 -4.67
N ILE A 79 -13.14 2.69 -4.62
CA ILE A 79 -12.48 1.38 -4.52
C ILE A 79 -12.71 0.76 -3.15
N LEU A 80 -12.70 1.54 -2.06
CA LEU A 80 -13.05 1.05 -0.73
C LEU A 80 -14.47 0.47 -0.70
N ARG A 81 -15.46 1.20 -1.22
CA ARG A 81 -16.86 0.75 -1.33
C ARG A 81 -16.96 -0.57 -2.10
N LYS A 82 -16.22 -0.71 -3.21
CA LYS A 82 -16.15 -1.96 -3.98
C LYS A 82 -15.57 -3.11 -3.14
N ASN A 83 -14.53 -2.87 -2.34
CA ASN A 83 -13.92 -3.90 -1.50
C ASN A 83 -14.84 -4.33 -0.34
N LEU A 84 -15.52 -3.39 0.32
CA LEU A 84 -16.50 -3.68 1.36
C LEU A 84 -17.67 -4.50 0.81
N LYS A 85 -18.21 -4.09 -0.35
CA LYS A 85 -19.28 -4.83 -1.04
C LYS A 85 -18.88 -6.27 -1.40
N LYS A 86 -17.64 -6.47 -1.88
CA LYS A 86 -17.11 -7.82 -2.18
C LYS A 86 -17.08 -8.73 -0.95
N ARG A 87 -16.94 -8.15 0.25
CA ARG A 87 -16.94 -8.87 1.54
C ARG A 87 -18.34 -9.05 2.14
N GLY A 88 -19.39 -8.64 1.43
CA GLY A 88 -20.78 -8.72 1.92
C GLY A 88 -21.09 -7.74 3.05
N VAL A 89 -20.29 -6.70 3.21
CA VAL A 89 -20.48 -5.66 4.21
C VAL A 89 -21.33 -4.53 3.61
N GLU A 90 -22.37 -4.12 4.33
CA GLU A 90 -23.19 -2.96 3.98
C GLU A 90 -22.32 -1.70 3.94
N ASN A 91 -22.55 -0.80 2.97
CA ASN A 91 -21.65 0.31 2.71
C ASN A 91 -21.67 1.32 3.87
N PRO A 92 -20.65 1.40 4.74
CA PRO A 92 -20.65 2.32 5.86
C PRO A 92 -20.47 3.78 5.40
N MET A 93 -20.12 3.99 4.12
CA MET A 93 -19.81 5.28 3.54
C MET A 93 -20.90 5.74 2.55
N GLU A 94 -22.15 5.27 2.67
CA GLU A 94 -23.22 5.62 1.72
C GLU A 94 -23.49 7.13 1.67
N ASP A 95 -23.50 7.80 2.84
CA ASP A 95 -23.74 9.24 2.95
C ASP A 95 -22.50 10.12 2.72
N VAL A 96 -21.36 9.53 2.38
CA VAL A 96 -20.13 10.28 2.06
C VAL A 96 -20.24 10.83 0.62
N GLY A 97 -20.86 12.00 0.50
CA GLY A 97 -21.02 12.72 -0.78
C GLY A 97 -20.11 13.94 -0.95
N GLU A 98 -19.63 14.52 0.15
CA GLU A 98 -18.85 15.76 0.14
C GLU A 98 -17.39 15.52 0.50
N PHE A 99 -16.51 15.69 -0.49
CA PHE A 99 -15.05 15.63 -0.32
C PHE A 99 -14.38 17.00 -0.25
N CYS A 100 -15.12 18.08 -0.53
CA CYS A 100 -14.58 19.44 -0.63
C CYS A 100 -14.09 20.04 0.71
N ASN A 101 -14.33 19.35 1.82
CA ASN A 101 -13.87 19.73 3.16
C ASN A 101 -13.09 18.60 3.85
N ALA A 102 -12.61 17.63 3.08
CA ALA A 102 -11.80 16.55 3.64
C ALA A 102 -10.48 17.12 4.17
N LYS A 103 -10.02 16.60 5.32
CA LYS A 103 -8.68 16.89 5.83
C LYS A 103 -7.89 15.61 5.95
N VAL A 104 -6.67 15.61 5.42
CA VAL A 104 -5.78 14.46 5.50
C VAL A 104 -4.58 14.79 6.36
N GLU A 105 -4.40 14.02 7.43
CA GLU A 105 -3.29 14.17 8.37
C GLU A 105 -2.49 12.87 8.45
N THR A 106 -1.18 12.97 8.67
CA THR A 106 -0.32 11.84 8.98
C THR A 106 0.15 11.92 10.42
N GLU A 107 0.45 10.77 11.05
CA GLU A 107 0.87 10.71 12.45
C GLU A 107 -0.14 11.37 13.42
N HIS A 108 -1.44 11.20 13.13
CA HIS A 108 -2.52 11.85 13.88
C HIS A 108 -2.57 11.33 15.32
N SER A 109 -2.31 12.21 16.28
CA SER A 109 -2.21 11.85 17.69
C SER A 109 -3.57 11.50 18.30
N THR A 110 -3.64 10.37 18.99
CA THR A 110 -4.80 9.96 19.78
C THR A 110 -4.67 10.45 21.22
N ASP A 111 -5.79 10.51 21.95
CA ASP A 111 -5.84 10.98 23.34
C ASP A 111 -4.99 10.11 24.30
N LYS A 112 -4.67 8.88 23.89
CA LYS A 112 -3.85 7.92 24.64
C LYS A 112 -2.38 7.90 24.22
N GLY A 113 -1.93 8.86 23.42
CA GLY A 113 -0.53 9.00 22.99
C GLY A 113 -0.11 8.09 21.84
N GLY A 114 -1.04 7.34 21.23
CA GLY A 114 -0.82 6.62 19.97
C GLY A 114 -0.91 7.55 18.77
N ARG A 115 -0.46 7.10 17.59
CA ARG A 115 -0.54 7.89 16.35
C ARG A 115 -1.10 7.05 15.21
N VAL A 116 -2.20 7.51 14.61
CA VAL A 116 -2.76 6.89 13.41
C VAL A 116 -1.94 7.35 12.21
N ASP A 117 -1.39 6.43 11.44
CA ASP A 117 -0.44 6.76 10.37
C ASP A 117 -1.02 7.69 9.30
N ILE A 118 -2.28 7.48 8.91
CA ILE A 118 -3.05 8.39 8.06
C ILE A 118 -4.47 8.54 8.61
N PHE A 119 -4.92 9.77 8.76
CA PHE A 119 -6.24 10.12 9.25
C PHE A 119 -6.95 11.00 8.23
N ILE A 120 -8.15 10.60 7.80
CA ILE A 120 -8.98 11.33 6.86
C ILE A 120 -10.26 11.76 7.58
N ASP A 121 -10.42 13.05 7.82
CA ASP A 121 -11.63 13.64 8.41
C ASP A 121 -12.55 14.11 7.27
N LEU A 122 -13.72 13.48 7.17
CA LEU A 122 -14.80 13.88 6.26
C LEU A 122 -15.96 14.44 7.11
N PRO A 123 -16.87 15.25 6.54
CA PRO A 123 -17.90 15.93 7.32
C PRO A 123 -18.70 15.03 8.29
N ASN A 124 -19.07 13.83 7.84
CA ASN A 124 -19.86 12.86 8.62
C ASN A 124 -19.17 11.49 8.77
N PHE A 125 -17.88 11.38 8.45
CA PHE A 125 -17.18 10.09 8.43
C PHE A 125 -15.69 10.28 8.71
N VAL A 126 -15.05 9.34 9.41
CA VAL A 126 -13.59 9.35 9.58
C VAL A 126 -12.98 8.04 9.13
N ILE A 127 -11.85 8.13 8.44
CA ILE A 127 -11.04 6.96 8.09
C ILE A 127 -9.72 7.05 8.82
N GLY A 128 -9.41 6.04 9.63
CA GLY A 128 -8.06 5.83 10.16
C GLY A 128 -7.38 4.73 9.36
N ILE A 129 -6.12 4.94 8.98
CA ILE A 129 -5.31 3.94 8.28
C ILE A 129 -4.07 3.68 9.11
N GLU A 130 -3.87 2.41 9.47
CA GLU A 130 -2.62 1.90 9.99
C GLU A 130 -1.86 1.23 8.83
N ASN A 131 -0.63 1.69 8.57
CA ASN A 131 0.14 1.40 7.39
C ASN A 131 1.39 0.57 7.73
N LYS A 132 1.42 -0.71 7.33
CA LYS A 132 2.51 -1.64 7.62
C LYS A 132 3.21 -2.14 6.37
N ILE A 133 4.50 -1.87 6.25
CA ILE A 133 5.34 -2.42 5.17
C ILE A 133 6.08 -3.65 5.70
N ARG A 134 6.76 -3.52 6.85
CA ARG A 134 7.60 -4.57 7.45
C ARG A 134 7.53 -4.61 8.98
N ALA A 135 6.98 -3.60 9.62
CA ALA A 135 6.93 -3.55 11.07
C ALA A 135 5.98 -4.61 11.62
N ARG A 136 6.35 -5.11 12.81
CA ARG A 136 5.47 -5.93 13.63
C ARG A 136 4.38 -5.06 14.23
N ASP A 137 3.26 -5.69 14.54
CA ASP A 137 2.17 -4.98 15.18
C ASP A 137 2.53 -4.60 16.62
N GLN A 138 1.99 -3.48 17.08
CA GLN A 138 2.15 -3.02 18.45
C GLN A 138 1.00 -3.52 19.33
N LYS A 139 1.25 -3.60 20.64
CA LYS A 139 0.29 -4.13 21.59
C LYS A 139 -1.00 -3.29 21.61
N ASP A 140 -2.15 -3.92 21.51
CA ASP A 140 -3.49 -3.30 21.58
C ASP A 140 -3.67 -2.12 20.59
N GLN A 141 -2.86 -2.05 19.54
CA GLN A 141 -2.77 -0.88 18.67
C GLN A 141 -4.09 -0.62 17.93
N LEU A 142 -4.57 -1.61 17.17
CA LEU A 142 -5.82 -1.48 16.44
C LEU A 142 -7.03 -1.38 17.37
N LYS A 143 -6.99 -2.01 18.54
CA LYS A 143 -8.01 -1.84 19.57
C LYS A 143 -8.10 -0.38 20.03
N ASN A 144 -6.98 0.24 20.37
CA ASN A 144 -6.93 1.64 20.80
C ASN A 144 -7.40 2.58 19.69
N TYR A 145 -7.05 2.32 18.43
CA TYR A 145 -7.50 3.13 17.30
C TYR A 145 -9.00 2.99 17.03
N ASN A 146 -9.53 1.77 17.13
CA ASN A 146 -10.96 1.54 17.03
C ASN A 146 -11.74 2.32 18.11
N GLU A 147 -11.30 2.27 19.37
CA GLU A 147 -11.90 3.04 20.47
C GLU A 147 -11.84 4.55 20.20
N TYR A 148 -10.68 5.05 19.73
CA TYR A 148 -10.50 6.47 19.41
C TYR A 148 -11.45 6.92 18.29
N LEU A 149 -11.49 6.19 17.17
CA LEU A 149 -12.34 6.53 16.01
C LEU A 149 -13.82 6.50 16.38
N LYS A 150 -14.24 5.49 17.16
CA LYS A 150 -15.61 5.37 17.68
C LYS A 150 -16.03 6.57 18.53
N ASN A 151 -15.12 7.11 19.34
CA ASN A 151 -15.39 8.29 20.15
C ASN A 151 -15.36 9.59 19.33
N LYS A 152 -14.64 9.60 18.21
CA LYS A 152 -14.50 10.77 17.33
C LYS A 152 -15.75 11.00 16.47
N ARG A 153 -16.32 9.94 15.88
CA ARG A 153 -17.53 9.98 15.04
C ARG A 153 -18.30 8.67 15.16
N GLU A 154 -19.62 8.75 14.99
CA GLU A 154 -20.49 7.57 14.89
C GLU A 154 -20.13 6.68 13.68
N SER A 155 -19.90 7.31 12.53
CA SER A 155 -19.52 6.65 11.29
C SER A 155 -18.01 6.76 11.06
N TYR A 156 -17.35 5.61 10.99
CA TYR A 156 -15.91 5.51 10.82
C TYR A 156 -15.53 4.18 10.16
N LEU A 157 -14.30 4.14 9.63
CA LEU A 157 -13.63 2.94 9.15
C LEU A 157 -12.18 2.93 9.60
N LEU A 158 -11.74 1.83 10.20
CA LEU A 158 -10.33 1.53 10.43
C LEU A 158 -9.82 0.65 9.30
N ILE A 159 -8.74 1.06 8.65
CA ILE A 159 -8.07 0.32 7.59
C ILE A 159 -6.74 -0.18 8.13
N PHE A 160 -6.52 -1.49 8.05
CA PHE A 160 -5.20 -2.08 8.25
C PHE A 160 -4.60 -2.38 6.87
N LEU A 161 -3.66 -1.55 6.44
CA LEU A 161 -3.07 -1.60 5.10
C LEU A 161 -1.67 -2.20 5.20
N THR A 162 -1.45 -3.37 4.59
CA THR A 162 -0.12 -4.01 4.59
C THR A 162 0.41 -4.28 3.18
N CYS A 163 1.73 -4.47 3.01
CA CYS A 163 2.28 -4.85 1.70
C CYS A 163 1.59 -6.08 1.10
N ASP A 164 1.35 -7.10 1.92
CA ASP A 164 0.94 -8.45 1.54
C ASP A 164 -0.54 -8.78 1.82
N GLY A 165 -1.28 -7.89 2.47
CA GLY A 165 -2.66 -8.13 2.90
C GLY A 165 -2.80 -9.04 4.12
N ARG A 166 -1.72 -9.27 4.88
CA ARG A 166 -1.79 -10.07 6.11
C ARG A 166 -2.81 -9.50 7.09
N GLU A 167 -3.42 -10.39 7.85
CA GLU A 167 -4.27 -10.00 8.96
C GLU A 167 -3.44 -9.38 10.10
N PRO A 168 -4.04 -8.49 10.91
CA PRO A 168 -3.38 -8.04 12.13
C PRO A 168 -3.28 -9.19 13.13
N SER A 169 -2.17 -9.23 13.85
CA SER A 169 -1.92 -10.24 14.89
C SER A 169 -2.80 -10.02 16.12
N GLU A 170 -3.01 -11.09 16.90
CA GLU A 170 -3.73 -11.04 18.17
C GLU A 170 -3.07 -10.12 19.22
N TRP A 171 -1.80 -9.76 19.01
CA TRP A 171 -1.11 -8.77 19.82
C TRP A 171 -1.67 -7.36 19.63
N SER A 172 -2.18 -7.05 18.44
CA SER A 172 -2.75 -5.74 18.10
C SER A 172 -4.23 -5.64 18.42
N ILE A 173 -4.97 -6.72 18.14
CA ILE A 173 -6.41 -6.82 18.39
C ILE A 173 -6.81 -8.29 18.55
N PRO A 174 -7.56 -8.66 19.60
CA PRO A 174 -8.02 -10.03 19.78
C PRO A 174 -8.84 -10.53 18.58
N LYS A 175 -8.68 -11.81 18.21
CA LYS A 175 -9.33 -12.40 17.03
C LYS A 175 -10.86 -12.24 17.02
N GLY A 176 -11.51 -12.37 18.18
CA GLY A 176 -12.96 -12.19 18.31
C GLY A 176 -13.39 -10.75 18.03
N GLU A 177 -12.70 -9.78 18.64
CA GLU A 177 -12.97 -8.34 18.44
C GLU A 177 -12.71 -7.92 16.98
N ARG A 178 -11.63 -8.43 16.37
CA ARG A 178 -11.36 -8.25 14.95
C ARG A 178 -12.50 -8.73 14.06
N ALA A 179 -12.97 -9.96 14.27
CA ALA A 179 -14.04 -10.56 13.47
C ALA A 179 -15.36 -9.78 13.58
N GLU A 180 -15.68 -9.26 14.77
CA GLU A 180 -16.85 -8.40 14.98
C GLU A 180 -16.74 -7.06 14.24
N LEU A 181 -15.57 -6.42 14.27
CA LEU A 181 -15.33 -5.17 13.56
C LEU A 181 -15.32 -5.36 12.03
N GLU A 182 -14.77 -6.46 11.53
CA GLU A 182 -14.80 -6.80 10.11
C GLU A 182 -16.23 -7.08 9.63
N LYS A 183 -17.00 -7.84 10.42
CA LYS A 183 -18.41 -8.15 10.12
C LYS A 183 -19.30 -6.89 10.14
N SER A 184 -19.03 -5.95 11.04
CA SER A 184 -19.78 -4.69 11.15
C SER A 184 -19.26 -3.59 10.22
N GLY A 185 -18.23 -3.86 9.40
CA GLY A 185 -17.68 -2.89 8.46
C GLY A 185 -16.91 -1.74 9.11
N LYS A 186 -16.47 -1.91 10.36
CA LYS A 186 -15.65 -0.93 11.09
C LYS A 186 -14.15 -1.18 10.97
N LEU A 187 -13.74 -2.38 10.56
CA LEU A 187 -12.36 -2.74 10.25
C LEU A 187 -12.27 -3.40 8.88
N ILE A 188 -11.29 -3.02 8.07
CA ILE A 188 -10.95 -3.73 6.83
C ILE A 188 -9.44 -3.89 6.68
N THR A 189 -9.01 -5.12 6.43
CA THR A 189 -7.63 -5.45 6.06
C THR A 189 -7.46 -5.35 4.55
N LEU A 190 -6.50 -4.56 4.07
CA LEU A 190 -6.23 -4.32 2.64
C LEU A 190 -4.74 -4.49 2.33
N SER A 191 -4.43 -4.81 1.07
CA SER A 191 -3.05 -4.98 0.62
C SER A 191 -2.58 -3.85 -0.30
N TYR A 192 -1.27 -3.60 -0.35
CA TYR A 192 -0.69 -2.72 -1.35
C TYR A 192 -0.86 -3.32 -2.75
N GLY A 193 -0.59 -4.63 -2.88
CA GLY A 193 -0.61 -5.36 -4.13
C GLY A 193 -1.95 -5.30 -4.86
N GLU A 194 -3.06 -5.38 -4.12
CA GLU A 194 -4.40 -5.32 -4.70
C GLU A 194 -5.02 -3.93 -4.57
N PHE A 195 -5.20 -3.43 -3.35
CA PHE A 195 -5.99 -2.23 -3.10
C PHE A 195 -5.25 -0.95 -3.49
N LEU A 196 -4.07 -0.71 -2.91
CA LEU A 196 -3.33 0.54 -3.15
C LEU A 196 -2.93 0.67 -4.63
N LYS A 197 -2.45 -0.42 -5.24
CA LYS A 197 -2.11 -0.46 -6.66
C LYS A 197 -3.32 -0.21 -7.56
N SER A 198 -4.49 -0.79 -7.24
CA SER A 198 -5.73 -0.53 -7.98
C SER A 198 -6.13 0.94 -7.91
N TRP A 199 -6.03 1.54 -6.72
CA TRP A 199 -6.29 2.97 -6.53
C TRP A 199 -5.34 3.87 -7.31
N LEU A 200 -4.04 3.64 -7.22
CA LEU A 200 -3.06 4.39 -8.01
C LEU A 200 -3.30 4.26 -9.51
N LYS A 201 -3.75 3.10 -10.00
CA LYS A 201 -4.12 2.90 -11.41
C LYS A 201 -5.35 3.71 -11.81
N GLU A 202 -6.35 3.83 -10.95
CA GLU A 202 -7.50 4.72 -11.21
C GLU A 202 -7.09 6.19 -11.16
N CYS A 203 -6.25 6.60 -10.21
CA CYS A 203 -5.68 7.95 -10.17
C CYS A 203 -4.90 8.26 -11.46
N LEU A 204 -4.12 7.29 -11.98
CA LEU A 204 -3.40 7.45 -13.23
C LEU A 204 -4.32 7.61 -14.46
N LYS A 205 -5.56 7.13 -14.43
CA LYS A 205 -6.50 7.32 -15.55
C LYS A 205 -7.03 8.74 -15.57
N GLU A 206 -7.36 9.30 -14.41
CA GLU A 206 -7.98 10.62 -14.28
C GLU A 206 -6.95 11.76 -14.19
N CYS A 207 -5.69 11.47 -13.86
CA CYS A 207 -4.66 12.48 -13.65
C CYS A 207 -4.31 13.24 -14.93
N GLU A 208 -4.48 14.56 -14.90
CA GLU A 208 -4.19 15.49 -15.98
C GLU A 208 -2.72 15.93 -16.02
N ALA A 209 -2.08 16.07 -14.85
CA ALA A 209 -0.73 16.60 -14.75
C ALA A 209 0.35 15.52 -14.96
N ASP A 210 1.11 15.61 -16.06
CA ASP A 210 2.14 14.63 -16.41
C ASP A 210 3.16 14.36 -15.29
N LYS A 211 3.61 15.40 -14.58
CA LYS A 211 4.55 15.25 -13.45
C LYS A 211 3.99 14.32 -12.37
N VAL A 212 2.68 14.44 -12.08
CA VAL A 212 2.00 13.59 -11.11
C VAL A 212 1.80 12.18 -11.68
N ARG A 213 1.49 12.05 -12.97
CA ARG A 213 1.41 10.74 -13.65
C ARG A 213 2.72 9.96 -13.54
N TRP A 214 3.87 10.61 -13.72
CA TRP A 214 5.19 9.98 -13.55
C TRP A 214 5.41 9.51 -12.12
N PHE A 215 5.11 10.36 -11.13
CA PHE A 215 5.19 9.98 -9.72
C PHE A 215 4.29 8.77 -9.38
N ILE A 216 3.04 8.75 -9.86
CA ILE A 216 2.12 7.64 -9.64
C ILE A 216 2.65 6.34 -10.28
N ARG A 217 3.24 6.41 -11.48
CA ARG A 217 3.87 5.25 -12.13
C ARG A 217 5.04 4.71 -11.31
N ASP A 218 5.90 5.58 -10.81
CA ASP A 218 7.01 5.19 -9.94
C ASP A 218 6.50 4.55 -8.64
N PHE A 219 5.41 5.07 -8.07
CA PHE A 219 4.81 4.49 -6.88
C PHE A 219 4.23 3.09 -7.17
N ILE A 220 3.56 2.89 -8.30
CA ILE A 220 3.08 1.57 -8.72
C ILE A 220 4.25 0.59 -8.90
N SER A 221 5.31 0.99 -9.63
CA SER A 221 6.50 0.15 -9.84
C SER A 221 7.16 -0.20 -8.50
N TRP A 222 7.27 0.76 -7.58
CA TRP A 222 7.82 0.51 -6.25
C TRP A 222 7.00 -0.52 -5.47
N ILE A 223 5.66 -0.47 -5.54
CA ILE A 223 4.78 -1.48 -4.92
C ILE A 223 5.04 -2.86 -5.54
N GLU A 224 5.11 -2.95 -6.87
CA GLU A 224 5.31 -4.22 -7.58
C GLU A 224 6.66 -4.87 -7.25
N GLU A 225 7.69 -4.07 -6.99
CA GLU A 225 9.03 -4.54 -6.62
C GLU A 225 9.15 -4.93 -5.14
N ASN A 226 8.45 -4.23 -4.24
CA ASN A 226 8.67 -4.33 -2.79
C ASN A 226 7.58 -5.08 -2.03
N CYS A 227 6.36 -5.11 -2.55
CA CYS A 227 5.21 -5.77 -1.94
C CYS A 227 4.80 -6.96 -2.81
N LYS A 228 5.45 -8.10 -2.59
CA LYS A 228 5.01 -9.37 -3.19
C LYS A 228 3.88 -9.92 -2.33
N GLU A 229 2.79 -10.29 -2.98
CA GLU A 229 1.74 -11.07 -2.32
C GLU A 229 2.33 -12.38 -1.84
N VAL A 230 1.84 -12.89 -0.71
CA VAL A 230 2.14 -14.26 -0.30
C VAL A 230 1.52 -15.15 -1.37
N SER A 231 2.35 -15.75 -2.22
CA SER A 231 1.94 -16.94 -2.95
C SER A 231 1.59 -17.97 -1.89
N ASP A 232 0.38 -18.53 -1.97
CA ASP A 232 -0.03 -19.70 -1.19
C ASP A 232 0.74 -20.93 -1.72
N ASP A 233 2.05 -20.91 -1.58
CA ASP A 233 2.93 -22.01 -1.91
C ASP A 233 2.85 -23.01 -0.76
N GLY A 234 1.74 -23.76 -0.77
CA GLY A 234 1.57 -25.08 -0.19
C GLY A 234 2.07 -25.26 1.25
N GLN A 235 1.12 -25.27 2.19
CA GLN A 235 1.22 -26.23 3.28
C GLN A 235 1.35 -27.65 2.68
N LYS A 236 2.58 -28.13 2.54
CA LYS A 236 2.90 -29.55 2.51
C LYS A 236 4.00 -29.81 3.53
N GLU A 237 3.50 -30.38 4.63
CA GLU A 237 4.12 -31.43 5.44
C GLU A 237 5.47 -31.14 6.08
N ASP A 238 5.49 -31.15 7.42
CA ASP A 238 6.26 -32.15 8.14
C ASP A 238 5.37 -32.70 9.27
N ASN A 239 4.85 -33.90 9.04
CA ASN A 239 4.35 -34.83 10.08
C ASN A 239 5.44 -35.88 10.30
#